data_AF-A0AAV3PX22-F1
#
_entry.id   AF-A0AAV3PX22-F1
#
_cell.length_a   1.000
_cell.length_b   1.000
_cell.length_c   1.000
_cell.angle_alpha   90.00
_cell.angle_beta   90.00
_cell.angle_gamma   90.00
#
_symmetry.space_group_name_H-M   'P 1'
#
loop_
_entity.id
_entity.type
_entity.pdbx_description
1 polymer ?
#
loop_
_entity_poly.entity_id
_entity_poly.type
_entity_poly.pdbx_seq_one_letter_code
_entity_poly.pdbx_strand_id
1 'polypeptide(L)'
;MAIPKPYFSIVLPFGLFSVVLLLNYIVVLVSSSYSFHNQVVNEENENDLLLLHQDYTPPAPPPPPPRPPSVLSCEEDLGGVGSLDTTCQIVSDLNLTKNMYIEGKGDFFILSNVVVNCGFLGCELAVNVGGNFTMGDLSFIYAASFELLANSAYFGNGSVVNTSGLAGEPPAQTSGTPLGLNGAGGGYGGRGAACVMDKEKLQEDVWGGDAYGWSLLEKPWSYGSKGGTTSKEMDYGGGGGGRIKLSLVTNLEVNGSLLADGGDGGSHGGGGSGGSVYIKAFKMTGSGRISASGGTGLGGGGGGRVSVDVFSRHDDPNIFAHGIICRICST
;
A
#
# COMPACT_ATOMS: atom_id res chain seq x y z
N MET A 1 -27.23 -26.31 -106.02
CA MET A 1 -27.10 -27.78 -105.94
C MET A 1 -26.09 -28.07 -104.84
N ALA A 2 -26.53 -28.58 -103.69
CA ALA A 2 -25.70 -28.80 -102.50
C ALA A 2 -26.03 -30.16 -101.88
N ILE A 3 -24.99 -30.96 -101.61
CA ILE A 3 -24.97 -32.28 -100.93
C ILE A 3 -23.58 -32.34 -100.22
N PRO A 4 -23.32 -33.00 -99.06
CA PRO A 4 -24.08 -33.21 -97.81
C PRO A 4 -23.23 -33.01 -96.48
N LYS A 5 -23.90 -33.27 -95.34
CA LYS A 5 -23.58 -33.52 -93.89
C LYS A 5 -22.20 -34.12 -93.46
N PRO A 6 -21.95 -34.44 -92.15
CA PRO A 6 -21.87 -33.65 -90.90
C PRO A 6 -20.59 -33.96 -90.05
N TYR A 7 -20.24 -33.16 -89.05
CA TYR A 7 -19.31 -33.60 -87.97
C TYR A 7 -19.77 -33.10 -86.60
N PHE A 8 -19.99 -34.05 -85.69
CA PHE A 8 -20.24 -33.86 -84.26
C PHE A 8 -18.89 -33.66 -83.56
N SER A 9 -18.74 -32.61 -82.75
CA SER A 9 -17.62 -32.49 -81.83
C SER A 9 -18.12 -31.96 -80.49
N ILE A 10 -17.86 -32.74 -79.44
CA ILE A 10 -18.25 -32.49 -78.05
C ILE A 10 -17.40 -31.34 -77.54
N VAL A 11 -18.02 -30.17 -77.32
CA VAL A 11 -17.38 -29.04 -76.64
C VAL A 11 -17.88 -29.04 -75.20
N LEU A 12 -17.07 -29.56 -74.27
CA LEU A 12 -17.25 -29.29 -72.84
C LEU A 12 -17.10 -27.77 -72.61
N PRO A 13 -17.97 -27.12 -71.83
CA PRO A 13 -17.92 -25.68 -71.66
C PRO A 13 -16.76 -25.31 -70.73
N PHE A 14 -15.66 -24.80 -71.31
CA PHE A 14 -14.52 -24.21 -70.62
C PHE A 14 -14.89 -23.12 -69.60
N GLY A 15 -16.10 -22.54 -69.70
CA GLY A 15 -16.61 -21.54 -68.76
C GLY A 15 -16.88 -22.08 -67.35
N LEU A 16 -17.37 -23.32 -67.20
CA LEU A 16 -17.66 -23.87 -65.86
C LEU A 16 -16.37 -24.17 -65.07
N PHE A 17 -15.33 -24.63 -65.76
CA PHE A 17 -14.06 -25.00 -65.13
C PHE A 17 -13.31 -23.77 -64.60
N SER A 18 -13.36 -22.65 -65.34
CA SER A 18 -12.71 -21.39 -64.95
C SER A 18 -13.40 -20.74 -63.74
N VAL A 19 -14.74 -20.79 -63.67
CA VAL A 19 -15.50 -20.24 -62.52
C VAL A 19 -15.26 -21.04 -61.24
N VAL A 20 -15.16 -22.38 -61.33
CA VAL A 20 -14.87 -23.24 -60.18
C VAL A 20 -13.44 -23.04 -59.67
N LEU A 21 -12.46 -22.80 -60.55
CA LEU A 21 -11.10 -22.45 -60.16
C LEU A 21 -11.02 -21.09 -59.46
N LEU A 22 -11.77 -20.10 -59.94
CA LEU A 22 -11.84 -18.76 -59.33
C LEU A 22 -12.52 -18.77 -57.95
N LEU A 23 -13.62 -19.52 -57.80
CA LEU A 23 -14.30 -19.69 -56.50
C LEU A 23 -13.40 -20.40 -55.48
N ASN A 24 -12.68 -21.44 -55.89
CA ASN A 24 -11.72 -22.12 -55.01
C ASN A 24 -10.54 -21.23 -54.63
N TYR A 25 -10.05 -20.39 -55.54
CA TYR A 25 -8.97 -19.44 -55.24
C TYR A 25 -9.41 -18.36 -54.24
N ILE A 26 -10.65 -17.86 -54.35
CA ILE A 26 -11.22 -16.91 -53.39
C ILE A 26 -11.41 -17.57 -52.02
N VAL A 27 -11.91 -18.82 -51.96
CA VAL A 27 -12.03 -19.56 -50.69
C VAL A 27 -10.66 -19.76 -50.05
N VAL A 28 -9.62 -20.10 -50.80
CA VAL A 28 -8.25 -20.23 -50.27
C VAL A 28 -7.72 -18.88 -49.75
N LEU A 29 -7.98 -17.76 -50.44
CA LEU A 29 -7.56 -16.45 -49.96
C LEU A 29 -8.31 -15.99 -48.69
N VAL A 30 -9.60 -16.29 -48.59
CA VAL A 30 -10.41 -16.01 -47.38
C VAL A 30 -9.96 -16.89 -46.22
N SER A 31 -9.68 -18.18 -46.44
CA SER A 31 -9.11 -19.08 -45.42
C SER A 31 -7.73 -18.63 -44.96
N SER A 32 -6.89 -18.14 -45.88
CA SER A 32 -5.54 -17.67 -45.58
C SER A 32 -5.56 -16.38 -44.76
N SER A 33 -6.50 -15.47 -45.05
CA SER A 33 -6.70 -14.24 -44.27
C SER A 33 -7.40 -14.50 -42.94
N TYR A 34 -8.29 -15.50 -42.84
CA TYR A 34 -8.84 -15.95 -41.55
C TYR A 34 -7.77 -16.62 -40.68
N SER A 35 -6.87 -17.42 -41.26
CA SER A 35 -5.73 -18.00 -40.52
C SER A 35 -4.70 -16.95 -40.11
N PHE A 36 -4.46 -15.91 -40.93
CA PHE A 36 -3.54 -14.82 -40.58
C PHE A 36 -4.15 -13.88 -39.53
N HIS A 37 -5.46 -13.64 -39.54
CA HIS A 37 -6.14 -12.88 -38.49
C HIS A 37 -6.22 -13.66 -37.17
N ASN A 38 -6.36 -14.99 -37.22
CA ASN A 38 -6.35 -15.84 -36.02
C ASN A 38 -4.94 -16.14 -35.47
N GLN A 39 -3.86 -15.89 -36.22
CA GLN A 39 -2.48 -16.01 -35.71
C GLN A 39 -1.90 -14.69 -35.19
N VAL A 40 -2.44 -13.52 -35.55
CA VAL A 40 -1.96 -12.20 -35.08
C VAL A 40 -2.73 -11.70 -33.85
N VAL A 41 -3.86 -12.32 -33.49
CA VAL A 41 -4.70 -11.85 -32.36
C VAL A 41 -4.51 -12.66 -31.06
N ASN A 42 -3.68 -13.71 -31.03
CA ASN A 42 -3.66 -14.67 -29.91
C ASN A 42 -2.33 -14.84 -29.14
N GLU A 43 -1.45 -13.83 -29.07
CA GLU A 43 -0.24 -13.93 -28.20
C GLU A 43 0.05 -12.74 -27.26
N GLU A 44 -0.76 -11.67 -27.22
CA GLU A 44 -0.54 -10.58 -26.26
C GLU A 44 -1.71 -10.28 -25.30
N ASN A 45 -2.83 -10.99 -25.36
CA ASN A 45 -4.06 -10.55 -24.66
C ASN A 45 -4.70 -11.53 -23.67
N GLU A 46 -4.03 -12.62 -23.29
CA GLU A 46 -4.51 -13.48 -22.20
C GLU A 46 -4.03 -13.01 -20.80
N ASN A 47 -2.96 -12.21 -20.74
CA ASN A 47 -2.46 -11.66 -19.46
C ASN A 47 -3.18 -10.37 -19.03
N ASP A 48 -3.64 -9.54 -19.97
CA ASP A 48 -4.34 -8.29 -19.65
C ASP A 48 -5.83 -8.51 -19.29
N LEU A 49 -6.46 -9.58 -19.76
CA LEU A 49 -7.88 -9.85 -19.47
C LEU A 49 -8.11 -10.47 -18.08
N LEU A 50 -7.09 -11.11 -17.51
CA LEU A 50 -7.13 -11.65 -16.13
C LEU A 50 -6.95 -10.56 -15.06
N LEU A 51 -6.43 -9.38 -15.43
CA LEU A 51 -6.21 -8.25 -14.53
C LEU A 51 -7.44 -7.36 -14.30
N LEU A 52 -8.53 -7.61 -15.03
CA LEU A 52 -9.82 -6.90 -14.90
C LEU A 52 -10.81 -7.57 -13.94
N HIS A 53 -10.47 -8.72 -13.34
CA HIS A 53 -11.29 -9.30 -12.28
C HIS A 53 -11.05 -8.56 -10.96
N GLN A 54 -11.80 -7.47 -10.79
CA GLN A 54 -11.84 -6.57 -9.63
C GLN A 54 -12.47 -7.19 -8.36
N ASP A 55 -12.53 -8.53 -8.27
CA ASP A 55 -13.05 -9.29 -7.13
C ASP A 55 -11.96 -10.17 -6.46
N TYR A 56 -10.70 -10.04 -6.87
CA TYR A 56 -9.62 -10.79 -6.22
C TYR A 56 -9.33 -10.20 -4.83
N THR A 57 -9.65 -10.96 -3.79
CA THR A 57 -9.12 -10.70 -2.44
C THR A 57 -7.77 -11.42 -2.35
N PRO A 58 -6.63 -10.71 -2.42
CA PRO A 58 -5.34 -11.38 -2.36
C PRO A 58 -5.19 -12.15 -1.04
N PRO A 59 -4.60 -13.35 -1.08
CA PRO A 59 -4.36 -14.15 0.11
C PRO A 59 -3.48 -13.40 1.11
N ALA A 60 -3.67 -13.70 2.40
CA ALA A 60 -2.89 -13.05 3.46
C ALA A 60 -1.38 -13.27 3.22
N PRO A 61 -0.54 -12.22 3.35
CA PRO A 61 0.90 -12.37 3.21
C PRO A 61 1.45 -13.41 4.20
N PRO A 62 2.52 -14.12 3.84
CA PRO A 62 3.19 -15.04 4.74
C PRO A 62 3.66 -14.30 6.01
N PRO A 63 3.70 -14.98 7.17
CA PRO A 63 4.16 -14.38 8.41
C PRO A 63 5.62 -13.89 8.26
N PRO A 64 5.95 -12.73 8.85
CA PRO A 64 7.29 -12.16 8.75
C PRO A 64 8.35 -13.11 9.36
N PRO A 65 9.60 -13.08 8.85
CA PRO A 65 10.68 -13.90 9.37
C PRO A 65 10.93 -13.64 10.86
N PRO A 66 11.45 -14.64 11.62
CA PRO A 66 11.77 -14.48 13.03
C PRO A 66 12.80 -13.36 13.23
N ARG A 67 12.53 -12.48 14.19
CA ARG A 67 13.43 -11.37 14.54
C ARG A 67 14.75 -11.91 15.10
N PRO A 68 15.91 -11.40 14.66
CA PRO A 68 17.18 -11.77 15.25
C PRO A 68 17.25 -11.29 16.71
N PRO A 69 17.87 -12.04 17.62
CA PRO A 69 18.09 -11.59 18.99
C PRO A 69 19.11 -10.44 18.94
N SER A 70 18.66 -9.20 19.09
CA SER A 70 19.55 -8.07 19.34
C SER A 70 19.81 -7.97 20.83
N VAL A 71 20.94 -8.53 21.27
CA VAL A 71 21.51 -8.23 22.58
C VAL A 71 21.95 -6.76 22.52
N LEU A 72 21.12 -5.86 23.04
CA LEU A 72 21.36 -4.42 23.07
C LEU A 72 21.61 -3.97 24.50
N SER A 73 22.55 -3.05 24.66
CA SER A 73 22.81 -2.32 25.90
C SER A 73 22.18 -0.93 25.83
N CYS A 74 21.57 -0.49 26.94
CA CYS A 74 21.03 0.86 27.03
C CYS A 74 22.13 1.92 26.83
N GLU A 75 23.29 1.73 27.47
CA GLU A 75 24.36 2.73 27.49
C GLU A 75 25.21 2.68 26.23
N GLU A 76 25.61 1.48 25.80
CA GLU A 76 26.56 1.32 24.70
C GLU A 76 25.89 1.44 23.33
N ASP A 77 24.69 0.87 23.15
CA ASP A 77 24.03 0.82 21.84
C ASP A 77 23.01 1.94 21.64
N LEU A 78 22.32 2.37 22.71
CA LEU A 78 21.29 3.41 22.63
C LEU A 78 21.78 4.77 23.13
N GLY A 79 22.99 4.87 23.68
CA GLY A 79 23.53 6.11 24.24
C GLY A 79 22.72 6.64 25.42
N GLY A 80 21.95 5.77 26.08
CA GLY A 80 21.11 6.10 27.22
C GLY A 80 21.85 5.98 28.55
N VAL A 81 21.08 6.10 29.64
CA VAL A 81 21.57 5.93 31.02
C VAL A 81 20.79 4.79 31.69
N GLY A 82 21.52 3.85 32.32
CA GLY A 82 20.93 2.74 33.07
C GLY A 82 20.93 1.42 32.30
N SER A 83 19.90 0.60 32.48
CA SER A 83 19.84 -0.76 31.91
C SER A 83 18.42 -1.11 31.48
N LEU A 84 18.31 -1.90 30.40
CA LEU A 84 17.03 -2.40 29.88
C LEU A 84 16.31 -3.34 30.86
N ASP A 85 17.02 -3.94 31.82
CA ASP A 85 16.42 -4.80 32.85
C ASP A 85 15.88 -4.05 34.06
N THR A 86 16.27 -2.78 34.25
CA THR A 86 15.83 -1.95 35.38
C THR A 86 15.14 -0.68 34.89
N THR A 87 15.91 0.29 34.43
CA THR A 87 15.41 1.53 33.85
C THR A 87 16.42 2.01 32.82
N CYS A 88 15.97 2.17 31.57
CA CYS A 88 16.75 2.74 30.49
C CYS A 88 16.18 4.10 30.11
N GLN A 89 17.00 5.15 30.15
CA GLN A 89 16.60 6.51 29.80
C GLN A 89 17.39 6.99 28.59
N ILE A 90 16.69 7.32 27.51
CA ILE A 90 17.26 7.97 26.34
C ILE A 90 17.26 9.48 26.60
N VAL A 91 18.46 10.03 26.81
CA VAL A 91 18.66 11.43 27.23
C VAL A 91 19.08 12.35 26.08
N SER A 92 19.38 11.78 24.92
CA SER A 92 19.86 12.50 23.73
C SER A 92 19.31 11.88 22.46
N ASP A 93 19.34 12.64 21.37
CA ASP A 93 18.87 12.19 20.05
C ASP A 93 19.57 10.91 19.59
N LEU A 94 18.80 10.00 19.02
CA LEU A 94 19.25 8.68 18.56
C LEU A 94 18.99 8.54 17.06
N ASN A 95 20.04 8.41 16.26
CA ASN A 95 19.93 8.18 14.82
C ASN A 95 20.20 6.72 14.49
N LEU A 96 19.18 6.00 14.07
CA LEU A 96 19.21 4.58 13.77
C LEU A 96 19.45 4.35 12.27
N THR A 97 20.46 3.55 11.95
CA THR A 97 20.83 3.22 10.56
C THR A 97 20.36 1.83 10.13
N LYS A 98 19.79 1.06 11.06
CA LYS A 98 19.29 -0.31 10.86
C LYS A 98 18.04 -0.52 11.69
N ASN A 99 17.30 -1.59 11.39
CA ASN A 99 16.18 -2.02 12.21
C ASN A 99 16.65 -2.33 13.64
N MET A 100 15.86 -1.92 14.63
CA MET A 100 16.20 -2.04 16.04
C MET A 100 15.09 -2.77 16.80
N TYR A 101 15.48 -3.75 17.62
CA TYR A 101 14.57 -4.50 18.47
C TYR A 101 15.06 -4.42 19.92
N ILE A 102 14.51 -3.48 20.68
CA ILE A 102 14.89 -3.24 22.07
C ILE A 102 14.08 -4.20 22.93
N GLU A 103 14.76 -5.02 23.74
CA GLU A 103 14.13 -5.95 24.68
C GLU A 103 14.69 -5.74 26.09
N GLY A 104 13.80 -5.73 27.09
CA GLY A 104 14.19 -5.53 28.49
C GLY A 104 13.09 -5.90 29.47
N LYS A 105 13.42 -6.13 30.74
CA LYS A 105 12.42 -6.36 31.80
C LYS A 105 11.97 -5.10 32.52
N GLY A 106 12.75 -4.03 32.40
CA GLY A 106 12.58 -2.78 33.12
C GLY A 106 11.68 -1.78 32.42
N ASP A 107 11.82 -0.52 32.82
CA ASP A 107 11.14 0.62 32.23
C ASP A 107 11.98 1.27 31.12
N PHE A 108 11.34 1.85 30.11
CA PHE A 108 12.00 2.55 29.02
C PHE A 108 11.45 3.98 28.86
N PHE A 109 12.33 4.96 28.98
CA PHE A 109 12.00 6.38 28.93
C PHE A 109 12.70 7.04 27.75
N ILE A 110 11.95 7.73 26.93
CA ILE A 110 12.46 8.74 26.01
C ILE A 110 12.19 10.08 26.68
N LEU A 111 13.24 10.81 27.06
CA LEU A 111 13.06 12.08 27.75
C LEU A 111 12.43 13.13 26.82
N SER A 112 11.90 14.20 27.42
CA SER A 112 11.30 15.31 26.68
C SER A 112 12.31 15.93 25.70
N ASN A 113 11.83 16.40 24.55
CA ASN A 113 12.64 16.98 23.46
C ASN A 113 13.68 16.02 22.81
N VAL A 114 13.59 14.71 23.04
CA VAL A 114 14.48 13.74 22.39
C VAL A 114 13.88 13.25 21.07
N VAL A 115 14.72 13.13 20.04
CA VAL A 115 14.35 12.59 18.73
C VAL A 115 15.01 11.22 18.50
N VAL A 116 14.19 10.19 18.31
CA VAL A 116 14.62 8.87 17.82
C VAL A 116 14.31 8.78 16.34
N ASN A 117 15.34 8.82 15.49
CA ASN A 117 15.21 8.88 14.05
C ASN A 117 15.62 7.57 13.39
N CYS A 118 14.65 6.88 12.79
CA CYS A 118 14.85 5.77 11.86
C CYS A 118 14.13 6.06 10.53
N GLY A 119 14.59 7.10 9.83
CA GLY A 119 13.89 7.68 8.68
C GLY A 119 14.06 6.98 7.33
N PHE A 120 14.64 5.78 7.24
CA PHE A 120 14.68 5.04 5.97
C PHE A 120 13.41 4.23 5.75
N LEU A 121 13.02 4.05 4.48
CA LEU A 121 11.80 3.34 4.10
C LEU A 121 11.81 1.91 4.64
N GLY A 122 10.71 1.52 5.29
CA GLY A 122 10.57 0.19 5.88
C GLY A 122 11.38 -0.04 7.16
N CYS A 123 11.99 0.98 7.78
CA CYS A 123 12.65 0.81 9.07
C CYS A 123 11.70 0.27 10.15
N GLU A 124 12.12 -0.80 10.83
CA GLU A 124 11.40 -1.36 11.97
C GLU A 124 12.09 -1.01 13.30
N LEU A 125 11.34 -0.34 14.18
CA LEU A 125 11.67 -0.10 15.57
C LEU A 125 10.67 -0.86 16.45
N ALA A 126 11.13 -1.91 17.12
CA ALA A 126 10.34 -2.62 18.12
C ALA A 126 10.89 -2.39 19.52
N VAL A 127 10.02 -2.18 20.49
CA VAL A 127 10.34 -2.05 21.91
C VAL A 127 9.49 -3.07 22.67
N ASN A 128 10.13 -3.99 23.36
CA ASN A 128 9.49 -5.01 24.19
C ASN A 128 10.04 -4.89 25.61
N VAL A 129 9.27 -4.26 26.49
CA VAL A 129 9.66 -4.02 27.88
C VAL A 129 8.68 -4.66 28.85
N GLY A 130 9.20 -5.25 29.93
CA GLY A 130 8.37 -5.79 31.01
C GLY A 130 7.67 -4.71 31.83
N GLY A 131 8.32 -3.55 31.96
CA GLY A 131 7.81 -2.39 32.69
C GLY A 131 7.00 -1.43 31.80
N ASN A 132 7.14 -0.14 32.08
CA ASN A 132 6.40 0.93 31.43
C ASN A 132 7.24 1.61 30.34
N PHE A 133 6.58 2.05 29.28
CA PHE A 133 7.15 2.89 28.24
C PHE A 133 6.67 4.34 28.41
N THR A 134 7.58 5.29 28.39
CA THR A 134 7.24 6.72 28.54
C THR A 134 7.93 7.55 27.47
N MET A 135 7.15 8.26 26.65
CA MET A 135 7.61 9.35 25.80
C MET A 135 7.35 10.66 26.52
N GLY A 136 8.42 11.41 26.81
CA GLY A 136 8.34 12.75 27.37
C GLY A 136 7.68 13.74 26.41
N ASP A 137 7.35 14.92 26.93
CA ASP A 137 6.73 15.97 26.13
C ASP A 137 7.64 16.41 24.97
N LEU A 138 7.04 16.76 23.83
CA LEU A 138 7.76 17.23 22.64
C LEU A 138 8.87 16.27 22.14
N SER A 139 8.77 14.97 22.45
CA SER A 139 9.66 13.93 21.92
C SER A 139 9.14 13.39 20.59
N PHE A 140 10.04 12.92 19.73
CA PHE A 140 9.70 12.45 18.39
C PHE A 140 10.30 11.07 18.11
N ILE A 141 9.51 10.18 17.53
CA ILE A 141 9.97 8.91 16.96
C ILE A 141 9.65 8.92 15.47
N TYR A 142 10.65 8.74 14.61
CA TYR A 142 10.48 8.48 13.18
C TYR A 142 10.83 7.04 12.89
N ALA A 143 9.90 6.27 12.32
CA ALA A 143 10.14 4.90 11.89
C ALA A 143 9.09 4.49 10.85
N ALA A 144 9.35 3.49 10.01
CA ALA A 144 8.28 2.95 9.17
C ALA A 144 7.33 2.04 9.96
N SER A 145 7.88 1.25 10.88
CA SER A 145 7.12 0.40 11.79
C SER A 145 7.54 0.67 13.22
N PHE A 146 6.57 0.96 14.07
CA PHE A 146 6.75 1.06 15.51
C PHE A 146 5.91 -0.03 16.20
N GLU A 147 6.55 -0.97 16.88
CA GLU A 147 5.89 -2.01 17.66
C GLU A 147 6.27 -1.89 19.13
N LEU A 148 5.28 -1.72 20.01
CA LEU A 148 5.47 -1.59 21.45
C LEU A 148 4.74 -2.71 22.19
N LEU A 149 5.50 -3.51 22.94
CA LEU A 149 5.01 -4.35 24.03
C LEU A 149 5.47 -3.75 25.35
N ALA A 150 4.53 -3.44 26.24
CA ALA A 150 4.81 -2.92 27.58
C ALA A 150 3.68 -3.24 28.57
N ASN A 151 3.93 -3.05 29.86
CA ASN A 151 2.88 -3.12 30.87
C ASN A 151 1.92 -1.92 30.79
N SER A 152 2.47 -0.70 30.69
CA SER A 152 1.75 0.55 30.42
C SER A 152 2.55 1.43 29.47
N ALA A 153 1.87 2.34 28.76
CA ALA A 153 2.54 3.36 27.95
C ALA A 153 1.95 4.76 28.16
N TYR A 154 2.83 5.76 28.19
CA TYR A 154 2.50 7.17 28.27
C TYR A 154 3.15 7.93 27.12
N PHE A 155 2.34 8.65 26.34
CA PHE A 155 2.80 9.56 25.29
C PHE A 155 2.48 11.00 25.70
N GLY A 156 3.52 11.75 26.10
CA GLY A 156 3.42 13.11 26.61
C GLY A 156 2.85 14.12 25.60
N ASN A 157 2.59 15.33 26.10
CA ASN A 157 1.99 16.38 25.29
C ASN A 157 2.93 16.82 24.16
N GLY A 158 2.39 16.94 22.95
CA GLY A 158 3.18 17.26 21.76
C GLY A 158 4.21 16.20 21.36
N SER A 159 4.23 15.04 22.02
CA SER A 159 5.05 13.91 21.59
C SER A 159 4.48 13.31 20.29
N VAL A 160 5.33 12.81 19.39
CA VAL A 160 4.89 12.31 18.08
C VAL A 160 5.59 11.02 17.70
N VAL A 161 4.82 9.96 17.47
CA VAL A 161 5.26 8.78 16.73
C VAL A 161 4.85 8.97 15.28
N ASN A 162 5.81 9.20 14.40
CA ASN A 162 5.59 9.50 13.00
C ASN A 162 6.11 8.38 12.11
N THR A 163 5.17 7.71 11.46
CA THR A 163 5.41 6.67 10.47
C THR A 163 4.90 7.05 9.08
N SER A 164 4.55 8.32 8.89
CA SER A 164 3.87 8.81 7.71
C SER A 164 4.78 8.82 6.48
N GLY A 165 4.31 8.27 5.37
CA GLY A 165 5.06 8.19 4.11
C GLY A 165 6.33 7.33 4.14
N LEU A 166 6.60 6.63 5.24
CA LEU A 166 7.81 5.83 5.45
C LEU A 166 7.62 4.33 5.19
N ALA A 167 6.47 3.91 4.66
CA ALA A 167 6.17 2.50 4.42
C ALA A 167 7.29 1.75 3.68
N GLY A 168 7.48 0.49 4.08
CA GLY A 168 8.19 -0.48 3.25
C GLY A 168 7.28 -1.03 2.15
N GLU A 169 7.70 -2.11 1.51
CA GLU A 169 6.89 -2.77 0.49
C GLU A 169 5.57 -3.29 1.09
N PRO A 170 4.41 -3.03 0.45
CA PRO A 170 3.15 -3.63 0.86
C PRO A 170 3.18 -5.15 0.64
N PRO A 171 2.22 -5.90 1.23
CA PRO A 171 2.11 -7.34 1.00
C PRO A 171 2.21 -7.72 -0.48
N ALA A 172 2.98 -8.78 -0.78
CA ALA A 172 3.10 -9.29 -2.14
C ALA A 172 1.71 -9.64 -2.72
N GLN A 173 1.52 -9.40 -4.03
CA GLN A 173 0.27 -9.61 -4.76
C GLN A 173 -0.87 -8.63 -4.44
N THR A 174 -0.61 -7.52 -3.76
CA THR A 174 -1.62 -6.46 -3.62
C THR A 174 -1.65 -5.56 -4.85
N SER A 175 -2.84 -5.13 -5.26
CA SER A 175 -3.08 -4.09 -6.27
C SER A 175 -3.24 -2.70 -5.64
N GLY A 176 -2.72 -2.51 -4.42
CA GLY A 176 -2.80 -1.24 -3.70
C GLY A 176 -1.91 -0.14 -4.26
N THR A 177 -0.84 -0.49 -4.99
CA THR A 177 -0.04 0.48 -5.74
C THR A 177 -0.60 0.55 -7.18
N PRO A 178 -1.12 1.69 -7.63
CA PRO A 178 -1.70 1.80 -8.96
C PRO A 178 -0.64 1.63 -10.05
N LEU A 179 -1.00 0.94 -11.13
CA LEU A 179 -0.16 0.74 -12.30
C LEU A 179 -0.34 1.88 -13.31
N GLY A 180 0.71 2.15 -14.09
CA GLY A 180 0.70 3.15 -15.17
C GLY A 180 1.13 4.56 -14.74
N LEU A 181 0.84 5.54 -15.62
CA LEU A 181 1.38 6.90 -15.53
C LEU A 181 0.30 7.96 -15.29
N ASN A 182 -0.80 7.56 -14.64
CA ASN A 182 -1.97 8.42 -14.43
C ASN A 182 -1.91 9.18 -13.10
N GLY A 183 -0.83 9.04 -12.32
CA GLY A 183 -0.69 9.70 -11.01
C GLY A 183 -1.82 9.36 -10.03
N ALA A 184 -2.37 8.15 -10.10
CA ALA A 184 -3.45 7.71 -9.22
C ALA A 184 -2.94 7.49 -7.78
N GLY A 185 -3.82 7.61 -6.79
CA GLY A 185 -3.47 7.42 -5.38
C GLY A 185 -3.33 5.95 -4.99
N GLY A 186 -2.52 5.66 -3.97
CA GLY A 186 -2.39 4.33 -3.39
C GLY A 186 -3.66 3.91 -2.63
N GLY A 187 -3.92 2.61 -2.53
CA GLY A 187 -5.03 2.03 -1.74
C GLY A 187 -4.55 1.19 -0.56
N TYR A 188 -5.34 1.12 0.52
CA TYR A 188 -5.15 0.15 1.61
C TYR A 188 -6.42 -0.07 2.43
N GLY A 189 -6.78 0.87 3.31
CA GLY A 189 -8.01 0.86 4.09
C GLY A 189 -9.22 1.24 3.24
N GLY A 190 -9.01 2.12 2.26
CA GLY A 190 -9.91 2.38 1.15
C GLY A 190 -9.17 2.36 -0.19
N ARG A 191 -9.92 2.45 -1.28
CA ARG A 191 -9.35 2.63 -2.62
C ARG A 191 -8.71 4.02 -2.75
N GLY A 192 -7.63 4.12 -3.52
CA GLY A 192 -7.06 5.40 -3.93
C GLY A 192 -7.92 6.06 -5.01
N ALA A 193 -7.85 7.38 -5.13
CA ALA A 193 -8.53 8.12 -6.19
C ALA A 193 -7.70 8.14 -7.48
N ALA A 194 -8.35 8.10 -8.63
CA ALA A 194 -7.71 8.28 -9.94
C ALA A 194 -8.37 9.43 -10.70
N CYS A 195 -7.54 10.27 -11.33
CA CYS A 195 -7.99 11.45 -12.07
C CYS A 195 -7.85 11.22 -13.58
N VAL A 196 -8.42 10.12 -14.06
CA VAL A 196 -8.39 9.81 -15.50
C VAL A 196 -9.54 10.56 -16.16
N MET A 197 -9.21 11.53 -17.00
CA MET A 197 -10.19 12.29 -17.80
C MET A 197 -10.48 11.56 -19.11
N ASP A 198 -10.90 10.30 -19.04
CA ASP A 198 -11.36 9.55 -20.20
C ASP A 198 -12.88 9.72 -20.32
N LYS A 199 -13.35 10.25 -21.45
CA LYS A 199 -14.78 10.53 -21.67
C LYS A 199 -15.60 9.27 -21.90
N GLU A 200 -14.95 8.14 -22.14
CA GLU A 200 -15.61 6.85 -22.38
C GLU A 200 -15.80 6.04 -21.09
N LYS A 201 -15.18 6.44 -19.98
CA LYS A 201 -15.27 5.76 -18.69
C LYS A 201 -16.00 6.60 -17.66
N LEU A 202 -16.86 5.98 -16.86
CA LEU A 202 -17.44 6.65 -15.71
C LEU A 202 -16.40 6.76 -14.60
N GLN A 203 -16.48 7.82 -13.80
CA GLN A 203 -15.55 8.07 -12.69
C GLN A 203 -15.59 6.96 -11.62
N GLU A 204 -16.70 6.21 -11.54
CA GLU A 204 -16.87 5.05 -10.65
C GLU A 204 -16.15 3.79 -11.14
N ASP A 205 -15.83 3.73 -12.44
CA ASP A 205 -15.11 2.61 -13.07
C ASP A 205 -13.58 2.80 -13.04
N VAL A 206 -13.12 3.94 -12.50
CA VAL A 206 -11.69 4.30 -12.48
C VAL A 206 -11.26 4.72 -11.08
N TRP A 207 -10.49 3.84 -10.43
CA TRP A 207 -9.85 4.11 -9.15
C TRP A 207 -8.33 3.94 -9.23
N GLY A 208 -7.64 4.37 -8.18
CA GLY A 208 -6.22 4.15 -8.00
C GLY A 208 -5.96 2.74 -7.47
N GLY A 209 -5.20 2.66 -6.38
CA GLY A 209 -4.93 1.37 -5.74
C GLY A 209 -6.15 0.76 -5.07
N ASP A 210 -6.21 -0.57 -5.04
CA ASP A 210 -7.23 -1.32 -4.32
C ASP A 210 -7.05 -1.33 -2.80
N ALA A 211 -8.15 -1.58 -2.08
CA ALA A 211 -8.11 -1.90 -0.67
C ALA A 211 -7.70 -3.37 -0.46
N TYR A 212 -6.87 -3.66 0.55
CA TYR A 212 -6.38 -5.01 0.84
C TYR A 212 -6.24 -5.27 2.34
N GLY A 213 -5.93 -6.52 2.69
CA GLY A 213 -5.73 -6.92 4.10
C GLY A 213 -7.03 -7.18 4.86
N TRP A 214 -8.11 -7.56 4.16
CA TRP A 214 -9.43 -7.86 4.74
C TRP A 214 -9.39 -8.91 5.86
N SER A 215 -8.52 -9.92 5.74
CA SER A 215 -8.30 -10.95 6.77
C SER A 215 -7.68 -10.43 8.07
N LEU A 216 -7.08 -9.23 8.06
CA LEU A 216 -6.44 -8.58 9.19
C LEU A 216 -7.22 -7.35 9.69
N LEU A 217 -8.51 -7.22 9.35
CA LEU A 217 -9.35 -6.09 9.76
C LEU A 217 -9.34 -5.84 11.27
N GLU A 218 -9.44 -6.90 12.06
CA GLU A 218 -9.46 -6.81 13.53
C GLU A 218 -8.11 -6.32 14.08
N LYS A 219 -7.00 -6.73 13.44
CA LYS A 219 -5.62 -6.51 13.88
C LYS A 219 -4.75 -6.02 12.71
N PRO A 220 -4.97 -4.78 12.23
CA PRO A 220 -4.31 -4.27 11.03
C PRO A 220 -2.79 -4.20 11.24
N TRP A 221 -2.03 -4.74 10.29
CA TRP A 221 -0.56 -4.79 10.36
C TRP A 221 0.10 -4.74 8.97
N SER A 222 -0.53 -4.04 8.03
CA SER A 222 0.04 -3.86 6.70
C SER A 222 0.51 -2.42 6.50
N TYR A 223 1.62 -2.26 5.78
CA TYR A 223 1.99 -0.95 5.25
C TYR A 223 0.91 -0.45 4.31
N GLY A 224 0.79 0.87 4.19
CA GLY A 224 0.06 1.50 3.08
C GLY A 224 0.84 1.38 1.77
N SER A 225 0.13 1.49 0.66
CA SER A 225 0.72 1.48 -0.67
C SER A 225 1.16 2.86 -1.12
N LYS A 226 2.16 2.87 -2.01
CA LYS A 226 2.64 4.08 -2.69
C LYS A 226 1.59 4.59 -3.69
N GLY A 227 1.55 5.90 -3.91
CA GLY A 227 0.85 6.49 -5.04
C GLY A 227 1.57 6.23 -6.38
N GLY A 228 0.86 6.38 -7.49
CA GLY A 228 1.42 6.27 -8.84
C GLY A 228 2.12 7.56 -9.28
N THR A 229 2.94 7.45 -10.32
CA THR A 229 3.65 8.58 -10.94
C THR A 229 2.97 9.01 -12.25
N THR A 230 3.33 10.18 -12.80
CA THR A 230 2.98 10.58 -14.17
C THR A 230 4.17 10.55 -15.15
N SER A 231 5.34 10.05 -14.72
CA SER A 231 6.56 10.01 -15.54
C SER A 231 7.18 8.61 -15.58
N LYS A 232 7.77 8.25 -16.72
CA LYS A 232 8.56 7.01 -16.89
C LYS A 232 9.98 7.12 -16.31
N GLU A 233 10.47 8.34 -16.16
CA GLU A 233 11.87 8.63 -15.82
C GLU A 233 12.05 8.88 -14.31
N MET A 234 11.01 9.41 -13.66
CA MET A 234 11.04 9.77 -12.24
C MET A 234 9.75 9.32 -11.56
N ASP A 235 9.90 8.83 -10.34
CA ASP A 235 8.78 8.43 -9.50
C ASP A 235 8.39 9.56 -8.53
N TYR A 236 7.23 10.15 -8.79
CA TYR A 236 6.63 11.22 -7.97
C TYR A 236 5.59 10.70 -6.97
N GLY A 237 5.35 9.40 -6.91
CA GLY A 237 4.33 8.81 -6.04
C GLY A 237 4.64 9.06 -4.57
N GLY A 238 3.65 9.53 -3.82
CA GLY A 238 3.75 9.67 -2.37
C GLY A 238 3.94 8.31 -1.69
N GLY A 239 4.85 8.22 -0.73
CA GLY A 239 5.11 6.98 0.03
C GLY A 239 3.88 6.52 0.81
N GLY A 240 3.73 5.21 1.01
CA GLY A 240 2.65 4.68 1.85
C GLY A 240 2.83 5.01 3.33
N GLY A 241 1.74 4.98 4.10
CA GLY A 241 1.79 5.11 5.56
C GLY A 241 2.37 3.87 6.25
N GLY A 242 3.10 4.10 7.34
CA GLY A 242 3.75 3.06 8.14
C GLY A 242 2.81 2.22 9.00
N ARG A 243 3.37 1.57 10.02
CA ARG A 243 2.63 0.69 10.94
C ARG A 243 2.93 1.05 12.38
N ILE A 244 1.90 1.22 13.19
CA ILE A 244 2.00 1.43 14.63
C ILE A 244 1.23 0.31 15.32
N LYS A 245 1.90 -0.45 16.21
CA LYS A 245 1.26 -1.46 17.05
C LYS A 245 1.61 -1.22 18.50
N LEU A 246 0.60 -0.99 19.32
CA LEU A 246 0.73 -0.87 20.77
C LEU A 246 0.02 -2.06 21.42
N SER A 247 0.73 -2.89 22.18
CA SER A 247 0.19 -4.04 22.89
C SER A 247 0.54 -3.92 24.37
N LEU A 248 -0.42 -3.44 25.14
CA LEU A 248 -0.27 -3.05 26.53
C LEU A 248 -1.12 -3.93 27.43
N VAL A 249 -0.59 -4.24 28.61
CA VAL A 249 -1.31 -5.08 29.58
C VAL A 249 -2.38 -4.28 30.30
N THR A 250 -2.08 -3.04 30.68
CA THR A 250 -2.93 -2.24 31.56
C THR A 250 -3.34 -0.91 30.92
N ASN A 251 -2.55 0.15 31.09
CA ASN A 251 -2.95 1.51 30.74
C ASN A 251 -2.21 2.03 29.51
N LEU A 252 -2.96 2.75 28.67
CA LEU A 252 -2.44 3.58 27.60
C LEU A 252 -2.91 5.02 27.80
N GLU A 253 -1.98 5.95 27.86
CA GLU A 253 -2.27 7.38 27.84
C GLU A 253 -1.68 8.04 26.59
N VAL A 254 -2.53 8.59 25.73
CA VAL A 254 -2.14 9.26 24.48
C VAL A 254 -2.50 10.73 24.55
N ASN A 255 -1.56 11.58 24.98
CA ASN A 255 -1.67 13.04 24.88
C ASN A 255 -0.96 13.59 23.64
N GLY A 256 -0.04 12.81 23.06
CA GLY A 256 0.67 13.11 21.82
C GLY A 256 -0.07 12.69 20.54
N SER A 257 0.70 12.46 19.47
CA SER A 257 0.20 12.04 18.16
C SER A 257 0.83 10.73 17.68
N LEU A 258 -0.02 9.81 17.20
CA LEU A 258 0.37 8.57 16.52
C LEU A 258 -0.02 8.67 15.05
N LEU A 259 0.96 8.80 14.16
CA LEU A 259 0.74 9.14 12.74
C LEU A 259 1.25 8.02 11.83
N ALA A 260 0.36 7.47 11.01
CA ALA A 260 0.62 6.49 9.96
C ALA A 260 -0.03 6.95 8.65
N ASP A 261 0.12 8.24 8.35
CA ASP A 261 -0.50 8.86 7.18
C ASP A 261 0.27 8.54 5.89
N GLY A 262 -0.41 8.57 4.75
CA GLY A 262 0.24 8.51 3.45
C GLY A 262 1.04 9.77 3.15
N GLY A 263 2.14 9.61 2.42
CA GLY A 263 2.96 10.71 1.92
C GLY A 263 2.32 11.41 0.71
N ASP A 264 2.64 12.68 0.54
CA ASP A 264 2.13 13.49 -0.57
C ASP A 264 2.88 13.22 -1.89
N GLY A 265 2.15 13.05 -2.99
CA GLY A 265 2.70 12.89 -4.35
C GLY A 265 2.80 14.20 -5.16
N GLY A 266 2.34 15.32 -4.61
CA GLY A 266 2.39 16.62 -5.26
C GLY A 266 1.51 16.72 -6.53
N SER A 267 1.95 17.49 -7.52
CA SER A 267 1.19 17.71 -8.77
C SER A 267 1.49 16.70 -9.88
N HIS A 268 2.53 15.88 -9.73
CA HIS A 268 3.01 14.92 -10.74
C HIS A 268 2.94 13.46 -10.27
N GLY A 269 2.34 13.21 -9.11
CA GLY A 269 2.17 11.89 -8.54
C GLY A 269 0.92 11.83 -7.66
N GLY A 270 0.42 10.61 -7.45
CA GLY A 270 -0.67 10.35 -6.53
C GLY A 270 -0.18 10.29 -5.07
N GLY A 271 -1.08 10.59 -4.14
CA GLY A 271 -0.80 10.44 -2.71
C GLY A 271 -0.71 8.96 -2.33
N GLY A 272 0.18 8.65 -1.39
CA GLY A 272 0.25 7.32 -0.79
C GLY A 272 -0.96 7.05 0.09
N SER A 273 -1.32 5.78 0.30
CA SER A 273 -2.42 5.45 1.21
C SER A 273 -1.96 5.59 2.67
N GLY A 274 -2.92 5.76 3.58
CA GLY A 274 -2.66 5.58 5.01
C GLY A 274 -2.21 4.15 5.32
N GLY A 275 -1.58 3.98 6.49
CA GLY A 275 -1.03 2.71 6.97
C GLY A 275 -1.91 2.03 8.02
N SER A 276 -1.28 1.30 8.94
CA SER A 276 -1.98 0.57 10.02
C SER A 276 -1.69 1.15 11.39
N VAL A 277 -2.73 1.33 12.19
CA VAL A 277 -2.59 1.56 13.64
C VAL A 277 -3.42 0.51 14.38
N TYR A 278 -2.76 -0.31 15.20
CA TYR A 278 -3.42 -1.28 16.07
C TYR A 278 -3.06 -1.01 17.53
N ILE A 279 -4.07 -0.80 18.36
CA ILE A 279 -3.92 -0.51 19.78
C ILE A 279 -4.66 -1.58 20.56
N LYS A 280 -3.96 -2.23 21.49
CA LYS A 280 -4.53 -3.13 22.48
C LYS A 280 -4.12 -2.69 23.88
N ALA A 281 -5.08 -2.45 24.75
CA ALA A 281 -4.83 -2.10 26.16
C ALA A 281 -6.04 -2.46 27.03
N PHE A 282 -5.90 -2.51 28.35
CA PHE A 282 -7.07 -2.67 29.22
C PHE A 282 -7.84 -1.34 29.35
N LYS A 283 -7.12 -0.24 29.56
CA LYS A 283 -7.68 1.10 29.67
C LYS A 283 -6.94 2.07 28.76
N MET A 284 -7.69 2.95 28.09
CA MET A 284 -7.13 4.03 27.26
C MET A 284 -7.69 5.39 27.68
N THR A 285 -6.79 6.38 27.79
CA THR A 285 -7.09 7.78 28.09
C THR A 285 -6.25 8.75 27.27
N GLY A 286 -6.63 10.02 27.26
CA GLY A 286 -5.83 11.13 26.72
C GLY A 286 -6.47 11.81 25.52
N SER A 287 -6.14 13.09 25.32
CA SER A 287 -6.77 13.94 24.30
C SER A 287 -5.96 14.04 23.01
N GLY A 288 -5.07 13.08 22.76
CA GLY A 288 -4.15 13.07 21.63
C GLY A 288 -4.81 12.80 20.27
N ARG A 289 -3.97 12.55 19.28
CA ARG A 289 -4.38 12.30 17.89
C ARG A 289 -3.84 10.97 17.39
N ILE A 290 -4.69 10.20 16.71
CA ILE A 290 -4.32 8.97 16.02
C ILE A 290 -4.75 9.12 14.56
N SER A 291 -3.84 8.98 13.61
CA SER A 291 -4.13 9.23 12.19
C SER A 291 -3.52 8.16 11.30
N ALA A 292 -4.32 7.66 10.36
CA ALA A 292 -3.89 6.82 9.24
C ALA A 292 -4.60 7.31 7.98
N SER A 293 -4.51 8.60 7.66
CA SER A 293 -5.18 9.21 6.51
C SER A 293 -4.32 9.06 5.25
N GLY A 294 -4.93 9.07 4.08
CA GLY A 294 -4.22 9.11 2.81
C GLY A 294 -3.45 10.42 2.61
N GLY A 295 -2.41 10.36 1.78
CA GLY A 295 -1.67 11.52 1.31
C GLY A 295 -2.40 12.24 0.18
N THR A 296 -2.02 13.49 -0.05
CA THR A 296 -2.52 14.31 -1.16
C THR A 296 -1.68 14.11 -2.40
N GLY A 297 -2.28 14.28 -3.58
CA GLY A 297 -1.59 14.18 -4.85
C GLY A 297 -2.52 14.53 -5.99
N LEU A 298 -2.12 14.19 -7.21
CA LEU A 298 -2.99 14.23 -8.38
C LEU A 298 -4.22 13.38 -8.08
N GLY A 299 -4.07 12.05 -7.97
CA GLY A 299 -5.00 11.18 -7.27
C GLY A 299 -4.72 11.15 -5.77
N GLY A 300 -5.74 11.41 -4.94
CA GLY A 300 -5.60 11.31 -3.48
C GLY A 300 -5.47 9.86 -3.01
N GLY A 301 -4.64 9.64 -1.98
CA GLY A 301 -4.44 8.32 -1.39
C GLY A 301 -5.66 7.85 -0.60
N GLY A 302 -5.90 6.54 -0.60
CA GLY A 302 -6.91 5.91 0.25
C GLY A 302 -6.56 6.03 1.73
N GLY A 303 -7.57 5.99 2.59
CA GLY A 303 -7.36 5.92 4.04
C GLY A 303 -6.67 4.61 4.43
N GLY A 304 -6.06 4.61 5.61
CA GLY A 304 -5.49 3.44 6.28
C GLY A 304 -6.50 2.76 7.19
N ARG A 305 -6.00 1.97 8.15
CA ARG A 305 -6.83 1.22 9.11
C ARG A 305 -6.40 1.53 10.53
N VAL A 306 -7.37 1.84 11.38
CA VAL A 306 -7.17 2.02 12.83
C VAL A 306 -8.08 1.05 13.57
N SER A 307 -7.50 0.22 14.44
CA SER A 307 -8.22 -0.68 15.34
C SER A 307 -7.78 -0.42 16.78
N VAL A 308 -8.75 -0.26 17.67
CA VAL A 308 -8.56 0.02 19.09
C VAL A 308 -9.34 -1.02 19.90
N ASP A 309 -8.62 -2.01 20.41
CA ASP A 309 -9.10 -3.10 21.26
C ASP A 309 -8.83 -2.75 22.73
N VAL A 310 -9.81 -2.12 23.38
CA VAL A 310 -9.71 -1.69 24.78
C VAL A 310 -10.95 -2.06 25.58
N PHE A 311 -10.77 -2.45 26.84
CA PHE A 311 -11.89 -2.80 27.73
C PHE A 311 -12.61 -1.55 28.25
N SER A 312 -11.87 -0.48 28.55
CA SER A 312 -12.43 0.78 29.06
C SER A 312 -11.78 1.98 28.37
N ARG A 313 -12.61 2.91 27.88
CA ARG A 313 -12.17 4.13 27.20
C ARG A 313 -12.78 5.36 27.86
N HIS A 314 -11.95 6.33 28.25
CA HIS A 314 -12.33 7.61 28.84
C HIS A 314 -11.47 8.71 28.24
N ASP A 315 -12.00 9.91 28.03
CA ASP A 315 -11.32 11.04 27.35
C ASP A 315 -10.77 10.62 25.98
N ASP A 316 -11.58 10.82 24.95
CA ASP A 316 -11.38 10.18 23.66
C ASP A 316 -10.33 10.90 22.81
N PRO A 317 -9.22 10.22 22.44
CA PRO A 317 -8.31 10.77 21.43
C PRO A 317 -9.02 10.81 20.08
N ASN A 318 -8.68 11.82 19.28
CA ASN A 318 -9.25 11.99 17.94
C ASN A 318 -8.64 10.97 16.98
N ILE A 319 -9.48 10.14 16.36
CA ILE A 319 -9.07 9.08 15.43
C ILE A 319 -9.45 9.47 14.00
N PHE A 320 -8.48 9.45 13.09
CA PHE A 320 -8.66 9.79 11.67
C PHE A 320 -8.17 8.67 10.76
N ALA A 321 -8.97 8.30 9.76
CA ALA A 321 -8.64 7.29 8.75
C ALA A 321 -9.28 7.64 7.40
N HIS A 322 -9.09 8.88 6.96
CA HIS A 322 -9.77 9.40 5.78
C HIS A 322 -8.98 9.14 4.49
N GLY A 323 -9.68 8.86 3.39
CA GLY A 323 -9.12 8.99 2.05
C GLY A 323 -9.09 10.45 1.61
N ILE A 324 -8.26 10.75 0.62
CA ILE A 324 -8.16 12.08 0.02
C ILE A 324 -8.79 12.07 -1.38
N ILE A 325 -9.51 13.14 -1.72
CA ILE A 325 -10.13 13.32 -3.03
C ILE A 325 -9.09 13.70 -4.10
N CYS A 326 -9.37 13.34 -5.36
CA CYS A 326 -8.62 13.85 -6.52
C CYS A 326 -8.75 15.39 -6.62
N ARG A 327 -7.62 16.09 -6.84
CA ARG A 327 -7.61 17.57 -6.94
C ARG A 327 -8.04 18.11 -8.31
N ILE A 328 -8.00 17.29 -9.36
CA ILE A 328 -8.23 17.73 -10.75
C ILE A 328 -9.68 17.49 -11.22
N CYS A 329 -10.43 16.58 -10.60
CA CYS A 329 -11.81 16.24 -10.99
C CYS A 329 -12.88 17.27 -10.53
N SER A 330 -12.50 18.46 -10.07
CA SER A 330 -13.43 19.49 -9.53
C SER A 330 -13.77 20.60 -10.55
N THR A 331 -13.98 20.25 -11.81
CA THR A 331 -14.45 21.18 -12.87
C THR A 331 -15.65 20.63 -13.61
#